data_AF-M1CYM9-F1
#
_entry.id   AF-M1CYM9-F1
#
_cell.length_a   1.000
_cell.length_b   1.000
_cell.length_c   1.000
_cell.angle_alpha   90.00
_cell.angle_beta   90.00
_cell.angle_gamma   90.00
#
_symmetry.space_group_name_H-M   'P 1'
#
loop_
_entity.id
_entity.type
_entity.pdbx_description
1 polymer ?
#
loop_
_entity_poly.entity_id
_entity_poly.type
_entity_poly.pdbx_seq_one_letter_code
_entity_poly.pdbx_strand_id
1 'polypeptide(L)'
;MAVPGAVGAQAVAIRIGGDQAAFWGCGFFGSQDTLHDDRGRHYFKECYIQGSIDFVFGNGKSFYENCELTSIASPGSRSINGAVTAHGRASKDEDSGFAFVNCSIGGTGRIWTIFYGEYKCSGAGSNMSQRASYVQKLNDTQALPFLNLSFIDAHLWLQSFSN
;
A
#
# COMPACT_ATOMS: atom_id res chain seq x y z
N MET A 1 17.29 8.59 -13.77
CA MET A 1 16.03 7.88 -13.44
C MET A 1 15.03 8.15 -14.56
N ALA A 2 14.25 7.16 -14.97
CA ALA A 2 13.24 7.34 -16.01
C ALA A 2 12.14 8.30 -15.52
N VAL A 3 11.50 9.00 -16.45
CA VAL A 3 10.38 9.90 -16.13
C VAL A 3 9.21 9.06 -15.60
N PRO A 4 8.56 9.43 -14.48
CA PRO A 4 7.38 8.70 -13.99
C PRO A 4 6.33 8.52 -15.09
N GLY A 5 5.91 7.28 -15.34
CA GLY A 5 4.86 6.94 -16.32
C GLY A 5 5.38 6.70 -17.74
N ALA A 6 6.70 6.66 -17.95
CA ALA A 6 7.27 6.25 -19.23
C ALA A 6 6.97 4.78 -19.52
N VAL A 7 6.44 4.50 -20.72
CA VAL A 7 6.16 3.13 -21.18
C VAL A 7 7.45 2.32 -21.20
N GLY A 8 7.49 1.20 -20.47
CA GLY A 8 8.66 0.32 -20.38
C GLY A 8 9.70 0.71 -19.31
N ALA A 9 9.39 1.67 -18.44
CA ALA A 9 10.27 2.10 -17.35
C ALA A 9 9.96 1.44 -15.99
N GLN A 10 9.04 0.47 -15.96
CA GLN A 10 8.73 -0.33 -14.78
C GLN A 10 9.99 -1.03 -14.25
N ALA A 11 10.26 -0.89 -12.95
CA ALA A 11 11.43 -1.49 -12.30
C ALA A 11 11.01 -2.09 -10.96
N VAL A 12 10.55 -3.34 -11.02
CA VAL A 12 10.12 -4.12 -9.86
C VAL A 12 11.32 -4.47 -8.99
N ALA A 13 11.33 -3.98 -7.75
CA ALA A 13 12.32 -4.36 -6.74
C ALA A 13 12.04 -5.75 -6.18
N ILE A 14 10.75 -6.09 -6.00
CA ILE A 14 10.33 -7.41 -5.55
C ILE A 14 8.96 -7.79 -6.14
N ARG A 15 8.81 -9.06 -6.52
CA ARG A 15 7.50 -9.69 -6.77
C ARG A 15 7.29 -10.82 -5.79
N ILE A 16 6.12 -10.83 -5.15
CA ILE A 16 5.72 -11.85 -4.18
C ILE A 16 4.44 -12.50 -4.68
N GLY A 17 4.53 -13.78 -5.05
CA GLY A 17 3.40 -14.55 -5.59
C GLY A 17 3.17 -15.89 -4.90
N GLY A 18 3.83 -16.13 -3.77
CA GLY A 18 3.65 -17.28 -2.89
C GLY A 18 2.86 -16.88 -1.66
N ASP A 19 2.04 -17.79 -1.12
CA ASP A 19 1.22 -17.51 0.06
C ASP A 19 2.06 -17.53 1.35
N GLN A 20 1.63 -16.76 2.37
CA GLN A 20 2.21 -16.75 3.73
C GLN A 20 3.65 -16.20 3.81
N ALA A 21 3.91 -15.06 3.16
CA ALA A 21 5.21 -14.38 3.23
C ALA A 21 5.19 -13.23 4.26
N ALA A 22 6.26 -13.12 5.06
CA ALA A 22 6.43 -12.05 6.03
C ALA A 22 7.76 -11.32 5.83
N PHE A 23 7.73 -9.98 5.93
CA PHE A 23 8.88 -9.10 5.82
C PHE A 23 8.90 -8.17 7.03
N TRP A 24 10.00 -8.17 7.80
CA TRP A 24 10.18 -7.31 8.96
C TRP A 24 11.44 -6.45 8.75
N GLY A 25 11.32 -5.13 8.87
CA GLY A 25 12.49 -4.23 8.87
C GLY A 25 13.17 -4.12 7.52
N CYS A 26 12.44 -4.44 6.45
CA CYS A 26 12.95 -4.48 5.09
C CYS A 26 12.80 -3.12 4.41
N GLY A 27 13.73 -2.80 3.50
CA GLY A 27 13.65 -1.63 2.62
C GLY A 27 13.45 -2.05 1.17
N PHE A 28 12.40 -1.54 0.52
CA PHE A 28 12.10 -1.77 -0.89
C PHE A 28 12.21 -0.45 -1.65
N PHE A 29 13.15 -0.37 -2.59
CA PHE A 29 13.50 0.88 -3.28
C PHE A 29 13.29 0.75 -4.78
N GLY A 30 12.46 1.61 -5.35
CA GLY A 30 12.24 1.67 -6.78
C GLY A 30 11.70 3.01 -7.25
N SER A 31 11.10 3.00 -8.43
CA SER A 31 10.37 4.12 -9.01
C SER A 31 8.96 3.66 -9.36
N GLN A 32 8.68 3.33 -10.62
CA GLN A 32 7.39 2.75 -11.00
C GLN A 32 7.39 1.23 -10.71
N ASP A 33 6.28 0.73 -10.17
CA ASP A 33 6.02 -0.70 -9.93
C ASP A 33 7.01 -1.33 -8.93
N THR A 34 7.35 -0.64 -7.84
CA THR A 34 8.41 -1.07 -6.90
C THR A 34 8.13 -2.42 -6.24
N LEU A 35 6.96 -2.59 -5.63
CA LEU A 35 6.57 -3.77 -4.87
C LEU A 35 5.34 -4.41 -5.52
N HIS A 36 5.57 -5.53 -6.22
CA HIS A 36 4.53 -6.33 -6.85
C HIS A 36 4.02 -7.39 -5.85
N ASP A 37 3.02 -7.00 -5.08
CA ASP A 37 2.24 -7.81 -4.16
C ASP A 37 1.15 -8.59 -4.93
N ASP A 38 1.60 -9.56 -5.72
CA ASP A 38 0.83 -10.22 -6.78
C ASP A 38 -0.39 -10.98 -6.25
N ARG A 39 -0.15 -12.01 -5.42
CA ARG A 39 -1.20 -12.88 -4.87
C ARG A 39 -0.73 -13.60 -3.60
N GLY A 40 -1.69 -13.98 -2.76
CA GLY A 40 -1.42 -14.68 -1.50
C GLY A 40 -1.57 -13.76 -0.29
N ARG A 41 -1.35 -14.30 0.91
CA ARG A 41 -1.40 -13.57 2.17
C ARG A 41 -0.01 -13.11 2.57
N HIS A 42 0.17 -11.81 2.78
CA HIS A 42 1.48 -11.26 3.14
C HIS A 42 1.41 -10.32 4.33
N TYR A 43 2.52 -10.25 5.06
CA TYR A 43 2.68 -9.36 6.21
C TYR A 43 3.95 -8.52 6.05
N PHE A 44 3.81 -7.21 6.16
CA PHE A 44 4.92 -6.26 6.15
C PHE A 44 4.90 -5.50 7.46
N LYS A 45 5.97 -5.61 8.25
CA LYS A 45 6.11 -4.94 9.54
C LYS A 45 7.34 -4.06 9.54
N GLU A 46 7.20 -2.80 9.98
CA GLU A 46 8.34 -1.87 10.13
C GLU A 46 9.17 -1.75 8.84
N CYS A 47 8.52 -1.83 7.68
CA CYS A 47 9.19 -1.77 6.38
C CYS A 47 9.20 -0.35 5.82
N TYR A 48 10.23 -0.05 5.03
CA TYR A 48 10.33 1.17 4.24
C TYR A 48 10.08 0.84 2.77
N ILE A 49 9.16 1.56 2.12
CA ILE A 49 8.79 1.35 0.72
C ILE A 49 8.89 2.68 -0.01
N GLN A 50 9.71 2.74 -1.06
CA GLN A 50 9.94 3.95 -1.84
C GLN A 50 9.60 3.74 -3.32
N GLY A 51 8.80 4.63 -3.90
CA GLY A 51 8.56 4.65 -5.34
C GLY A 51 7.83 5.90 -5.85
N SER A 52 7.40 5.89 -7.11
CA SER A 52 6.74 7.02 -7.75
C SER A 52 5.28 6.71 -8.11
N ILE A 53 5.06 5.87 -9.13
CA ILE A 53 3.74 5.46 -9.62
C ILE A 53 3.49 3.99 -9.26
N ASP A 54 2.30 3.68 -8.74
CA ASP A 54 1.81 2.34 -8.42
C ASP A 54 2.83 1.48 -7.67
N PHE A 55 3.55 2.11 -6.74
CA PHE A 55 4.75 1.47 -6.17
C PHE A 55 4.45 0.36 -5.16
N VAL A 56 3.18 0.18 -4.77
CA VAL A 56 2.63 -1.05 -4.21
C VAL A 56 1.45 -1.48 -5.07
N PHE A 57 1.54 -2.63 -5.73
CA PHE A 57 0.50 -3.06 -6.68
C PHE A 57 0.34 -4.58 -6.72
N GLY A 58 -0.82 -5.02 -7.19
CA GLY A 58 -1.16 -6.44 -7.34
C GLY A 58 -2.51 -6.78 -6.72
N ASN A 59 -2.74 -8.05 -6.38
CA ASN A 59 -4.01 -8.57 -5.87
C ASN A 59 -3.83 -9.45 -4.62
N GLY A 60 -2.76 -9.24 -3.85
CA GLY A 60 -2.53 -9.89 -2.56
C GLY A 60 -3.58 -9.54 -1.49
N LYS A 61 -3.58 -10.33 -0.42
CA LYS A 61 -4.29 -10.05 0.84
C LYS A 61 -3.26 -9.71 1.88
N SER A 62 -2.94 -8.43 2.02
CA SER A 62 -1.70 -8.01 2.69
C SER A 62 -1.94 -6.99 3.78
N PHE A 63 -1.24 -7.19 4.90
CA PHE A 63 -1.27 -6.29 6.05
C PHE A 63 0.07 -5.59 6.17
N TYR A 64 0.05 -4.27 6.09
CA TYR A 64 1.20 -3.38 6.26
C TYR A 64 1.05 -2.69 7.61
N GLU A 65 1.96 -2.99 8.53
CA GLU A 65 1.94 -2.48 9.91
C GLU A 65 3.18 -1.67 10.21
N ASN A 66 2.99 -0.44 10.71
CA ASN A 66 4.09 0.45 11.09
C ASN A 66 5.10 0.70 9.95
N CYS A 67 4.65 0.65 8.70
CA CYS A 67 5.49 0.88 7.53
C CYS A 67 5.56 2.36 7.16
N GLU A 68 6.64 2.75 6.49
CA GLU A 68 6.80 4.07 5.88
C GLU A 68 6.77 3.96 4.35
N LEU A 69 5.81 4.66 3.73
CA LEU A 69 5.64 4.72 2.28
C LEU A 69 6.04 6.12 1.79
N THR A 70 7.15 6.19 1.05
CA THR A 70 7.74 7.45 0.59
C THR A 70 7.64 7.59 -0.92
N SER A 71 6.93 8.61 -1.37
CA SER A 71 6.95 8.97 -2.78
C SER A 71 8.19 9.78 -3.18
N ILE A 72 8.79 9.42 -4.32
CA ILE A 72 9.86 10.17 -4.98
C ILE A 72 9.39 10.81 -6.29
N ALA A 73 8.08 11.08 -6.44
CA ALA A 73 7.54 11.73 -7.62
C ALA A 73 8.07 13.16 -7.79
N SER A 74 8.27 13.60 -9.03
CA SER A 74 8.93 14.87 -9.31
C SER A 74 8.19 16.08 -8.69
N PRO A 75 8.85 16.87 -7.83
CA PRO A 75 8.26 18.08 -7.27
C PRO A 75 8.03 19.12 -8.37
N GLY A 76 6.88 19.79 -8.37
CA GLY A 76 6.57 20.90 -9.28
C GLY A 76 5.75 20.54 -10.53
N SER A 77 5.45 19.27 -10.78
CA SER A 77 4.47 18.90 -11.81
C SER A 77 3.05 19.26 -11.35
N ARG A 78 2.29 19.94 -12.22
CA ARG A 78 0.87 20.30 -11.95
C ARG A 78 -0.06 19.10 -12.09
N SER A 79 0.37 18.09 -12.85
CA SER A 79 -0.33 16.82 -13.03
C SER A 79 0.01 15.86 -11.90
N ILE A 80 -0.89 14.92 -11.63
CA ILE A 80 -0.68 13.90 -10.61
C ILE A 80 0.16 12.80 -11.23
N ASN A 81 1.31 12.50 -10.65
CA ASN A 81 2.31 11.57 -11.24
C ASN A 81 2.80 10.55 -10.22
N GLY A 82 1.93 10.17 -9.29
CA GLY A 82 2.20 9.08 -8.37
C GLY A 82 0.90 8.52 -7.83
N ALA A 83 0.93 7.25 -7.48
CA ALA A 83 -0.12 6.55 -6.77
C ALA A 83 0.54 5.59 -5.80
N VAL A 84 0.06 5.59 -4.55
CA VAL A 84 0.66 4.76 -3.49
C VAL A 84 0.31 3.29 -3.72
N THR A 85 -0.91 3.04 -4.18
CA THR A 85 -1.48 1.70 -4.34
C THR A 85 -2.25 1.56 -5.63
N ALA A 86 -2.05 0.44 -6.33
CA ALA A 86 -2.90 -0.02 -7.43
C ALA A 86 -3.33 -1.46 -7.15
N HIS A 87 -4.44 -1.60 -6.43
CA HIS A 87 -5.00 -2.91 -6.09
C HIS A 87 -5.90 -3.43 -7.21
N GLY A 88 -5.59 -4.60 -7.75
CA GLY A 88 -6.24 -5.21 -8.92
C GLY A 88 -7.51 -6.02 -8.61
N ARG A 89 -8.27 -5.64 -7.59
CA ARG A 89 -9.46 -6.42 -7.16
C ARG A 89 -10.52 -6.37 -8.27
N ALA A 90 -10.94 -7.52 -8.80
CA ALA A 90 -11.87 -7.56 -9.94
C ALA A 90 -13.34 -7.74 -9.53
N SER A 91 -13.62 -8.17 -8.29
CA SER A 91 -15.00 -8.32 -7.79
C SER A 91 -15.14 -8.02 -6.29
N LYS A 92 -16.37 -7.77 -5.83
CA LYS A 92 -16.68 -7.57 -4.40
C LYS A 92 -16.58 -8.85 -3.56
N ASP A 93 -16.49 -10.00 -4.21
CA ASP A 93 -16.45 -11.32 -3.57
C ASP A 93 -15.01 -11.85 -3.44
N GLU A 94 -14.03 -11.17 -4.04
CA GLU A 94 -12.61 -11.49 -3.87
C GLU A 94 -12.13 -11.17 -2.46
N ASP A 95 -11.57 -12.17 -1.79
CA ASP A 95 -10.92 -12.06 -0.47
C ASP A 95 -9.46 -11.57 -0.60
N SER A 96 -9.29 -10.44 -1.29
CA SER A 96 -8.02 -9.72 -1.48
C SER A 96 -8.17 -8.26 -1.01
N GLY A 97 -7.04 -7.63 -0.69
CA GLY A 97 -7.02 -6.27 -0.18
C GLY A 97 -5.69 -5.91 0.45
N PHE A 98 -5.35 -4.62 0.44
CA PHE A 98 -4.24 -4.08 1.23
C PHE A 98 -4.79 -3.30 2.42
N ALA A 99 -4.33 -3.64 3.61
CA ALA A 99 -4.60 -2.90 4.84
C ALA A 99 -3.32 -2.21 5.33
N PHE A 100 -3.35 -0.88 5.46
CA PHE A 100 -2.24 -0.09 5.97
C PHE A 100 -2.61 0.44 7.35
N VAL A 101 -2.00 -0.13 8.39
CA VAL A 101 -2.31 0.17 9.78
C VAL A 101 -1.10 0.83 10.43
N ASN A 102 -1.33 2.00 11.03
CA ASN A 102 -0.31 2.83 11.67
C ASN A 102 0.91 3.12 10.76
N CYS A 103 0.67 3.20 9.45
CA CYS A 103 1.69 3.54 8.47
C CYS A 103 1.80 5.06 8.29
N SER A 104 3.00 5.53 7.92
CA SER A 104 3.19 6.90 7.43
C SER A 104 3.24 6.90 5.90
N ILE A 105 2.57 7.87 5.29
CA ILE A 105 2.57 8.06 3.84
C ILE A 105 2.97 9.50 3.56
N GLY A 106 4.05 9.67 2.82
CA GLY A 106 4.62 10.99 2.56
C GLY A 106 5.51 11.00 1.32
N GLY A 107 6.39 12.00 1.25
CA GLY A 107 7.34 12.16 0.16
C GLY A 107 7.08 13.40 -0.70
N THR A 108 7.54 13.33 -1.94
CA THR A 108 7.59 14.45 -2.89
C THR A 108 6.60 14.27 -4.03
N GLY A 109 6.21 15.38 -4.65
CA GLY A 109 5.26 15.40 -5.76
C GLY A 109 3.78 15.37 -5.33
N ARG A 110 2.88 15.47 -6.31
CA ARG A 110 1.44 15.24 -6.12
C ARG A 110 1.14 13.77 -6.40
N ILE A 111 0.71 13.05 -5.37
CA ILE A 111 0.38 11.63 -5.44
C ILE A 111 -1.08 11.39 -5.09
N TRP A 112 -1.67 10.40 -5.75
CA TRP A 112 -2.94 9.81 -5.32
C TRP A 112 -2.69 8.79 -4.22
N THR A 113 -3.30 9.02 -3.07
CA THR A 113 -3.49 7.99 -2.05
C THR A 113 -4.80 7.27 -2.37
N ILE A 114 -4.80 6.37 -3.37
CA ILE A 114 -6.03 5.68 -3.79
C ILE A 114 -6.41 4.66 -2.71
N PHE A 115 -7.23 5.10 -1.75
CA PHE A 115 -7.83 4.25 -0.73
C PHE A 115 -9.34 4.14 -0.97
N TYR A 116 -9.87 2.91 -0.90
CA TYR A 116 -11.32 2.71 -0.92
C TYR A 116 -11.97 3.12 0.42
N GLY A 117 -11.22 3.09 1.52
CA GLY A 117 -11.68 3.50 2.85
C GLY A 117 -10.56 4.15 3.66
N GLU A 118 -10.87 5.25 4.34
CA GLU A 118 -9.99 5.92 5.30
C GLU A 118 -10.61 5.87 6.70
N TYR A 119 -9.81 5.49 7.70
CA TYR A 119 -10.24 5.41 9.11
C TYR A 119 -9.25 6.12 10.01
N LYS A 120 -9.71 7.18 10.70
CA LYS A 120 -8.92 7.98 11.66
C LYS A 120 -7.55 8.46 11.13
N CYS A 121 -7.40 8.64 9.82
CA CYS A 121 -6.21 9.22 9.20
C CYS A 121 -6.03 10.69 9.63
N SER A 122 -4.78 11.12 9.77
CA SER A 122 -4.42 12.49 10.18
C SER A 122 -3.26 13.04 9.33
N GLY A 123 -3.03 14.35 9.40
CA GLY A 123 -2.02 15.07 8.64
C GLY A 123 -2.57 15.83 7.43
N ALA A 124 -1.73 16.64 6.77
CA ALA A 124 -2.17 17.49 5.66
C ALA A 124 -2.78 16.70 4.48
N GLY A 125 -2.30 15.47 4.27
CA GLY A 125 -2.79 14.57 3.23
C GLY A 125 -4.15 13.93 3.52
N SER A 126 -4.64 13.92 4.77
CA SER A 126 -5.87 13.21 5.17
C SER A 126 -7.17 14.01 4.97
N ASN A 127 -7.10 15.17 4.31
CA ASN A 127 -8.28 15.97 4.02
C ASN A 127 -9.17 15.27 2.98
N MET A 128 -10.38 14.88 3.39
CA MET A 128 -11.32 14.15 2.54
C MET A 128 -12.15 15.04 1.61
N SER A 129 -12.17 16.37 1.78
CA SER A 129 -13.03 17.28 1.00
C SER A 129 -12.72 17.31 -0.50
N GLN A 130 -11.52 16.88 -0.89
CA GLN A 130 -11.06 16.83 -2.29
C GLN A 130 -10.91 15.39 -2.80
N ARG A 131 -11.39 14.40 -2.06
CA ARG A 131 -11.35 12.99 -2.48
C ARG A 131 -12.41 12.73 -3.54
N ALA A 132 -12.16 11.69 -4.35
CA ALA A 132 -13.17 11.18 -5.25
C ALA A 132 -14.40 10.71 -4.44
N SER A 133 -15.59 10.86 -5.03
CA SER A 133 -16.88 10.61 -4.35
C SER A 133 -17.08 9.18 -3.87
N TYR A 134 -16.31 8.22 -4.40
CA TYR A 134 -16.37 6.81 -4.01
C TYR A 134 -15.49 6.46 -2.79
N VAL A 135 -14.62 7.36 -2.34
CA VAL A 135 -13.77 7.13 -1.16
C VAL A 135 -14.63 7.19 0.11
N GLN A 136 -14.58 6.15 0.92
CA GLN A 136 -15.41 6.06 2.13
C GLN A 136 -14.65 6.50 3.37
N LYS A 137 -15.30 7.31 4.22
CA LYS A 137 -14.86 7.50 5.60
C LYS A 137 -15.46 6.39 6.45
N LEU A 138 -14.63 5.47 6.91
CA LEU A 138 -15.09 4.31 7.67
C LEU A 138 -15.39 4.72 9.12
N ASN A 139 -16.41 4.10 9.71
CA ASN A 139 -16.63 4.11 11.15
C ASN A 139 -15.93 2.93 11.85
N ASP A 140 -16.00 2.88 13.18
CA ASP A 140 -15.31 1.86 13.99
C ASP A 140 -15.70 0.43 13.57
N THR A 141 -16.98 0.14 13.36
CA THR A 141 -17.48 -1.18 12.96
C THR A 141 -17.02 -1.56 11.55
N GLN A 142 -17.03 -0.61 10.62
CA GLN A 142 -16.61 -0.84 9.23
C GLN A 142 -15.10 -1.06 9.11
N ALA A 143 -14.31 -0.40 9.95
CA ALA A 143 -12.86 -0.52 9.94
C ALA A 143 -12.37 -1.79 10.62
N LEU A 144 -13.07 -2.27 11.66
CA LEU A 144 -12.65 -3.37 12.53
C LEU A 144 -12.05 -4.61 11.82
N PRO A 145 -12.59 -5.10 10.68
CA PRO A 145 -12.03 -6.26 9.99
C PRO A 145 -10.62 -6.05 9.41
N PHE A 146 -10.22 -4.79 9.21
CA PHE A 146 -8.97 -4.39 8.55
C PHE A 146 -7.91 -3.86 9.52
N LEU A 147 -8.20 -3.80 10.83
CA LEU A 147 -7.33 -3.17 11.82
C LEU A 147 -6.33 -4.10 12.48
N ASN A 148 -6.43 -5.42 12.27
CA ASN A 148 -5.57 -6.38 12.93
C ASN A 148 -5.21 -7.57 12.03
N LEU A 149 -4.24 -8.38 12.50
CA LEU A 149 -3.66 -9.50 11.77
C LEU A 149 -4.65 -10.63 11.41
N SER A 150 -5.87 -10.62 11.94
CA SER A 150 -6.95 -11.50 11.47
C SER A 150 -7.29 -11.22 10.01
N PHE A 151 -7.06 -10.01 9.50
CA PHE A 151 -7.29 -9.67 8.09
C PHE A 151 -6.59 -10.65 7.14
N ILE A 152 -5.38 -11.09 7.49
CA ILE A 152 -4.57 -12.03 6.68
C ILE A 152 -4.54 -13.44 7.28
N ASP A 153 -5.46 -13.76 8.19
CA ASP A 153 -5.49 -15.03 8.91
C ASP A 153 -4.15 -15.38 9.58
N ALA A 154 -3.42 -14.39 10.09
CA ALA A 154 -2.04 -14.56 10.55
C ALA A 154 -1.90 -15.66 11.61
N HIS A 155 -2.90 -15.85 12.47
CA HIS A 155 -2.91 -16.91 13.49
C HIS A 155 -2.74 -18.33 12.91
N LEU A 156 -2.99 -18.54 11.62
CA LEU A 156 -2.83 -19.84 10.95
C LEU A 156 -1.41 -20.11 10.45
N TRP A 157 -0.58 -19.07 10.27
CA TRP A 157 0.67 -19.21 9.51
C TRP A 157 1.83 -18.35 10.01
N LEU A 158 1.55 -17.19 10.60
CA LEU A 158 2.56 -16.31 11.16
C LEU A 158 2.95 -16.85 12.53
N GLN A 159 4.15 -17.43 12.60
CA GLN A 159 4.70 -17.93 13.86
C GLN A 159 4.98 -16.76 14.81
N SER A 160 4.78 -17.02 16.11
CA SER A 160 5.14 -16.06 17.16
C SER A 160 6.66 -15.90 17.17
N PHE A 161 7.16 -14.68 16.95
CA PHE A 161 8.57 -14.37 17.20
C PHE A 161 8.75 -14.19 18.71
N SER A 162 9.25 -15.23 19.38
CA SER A 162 9.85 -15.11 20.71
C SER A 162 11.26 -14.50 20.56
N ASN A 163 11.45 -13.29 21.11
CA ASN A 163 12.77 -12.70 21.32
C ASN A 163 13.50 -13.40 22.46
#